data_AF-A0A522DCX7-F1
#
_entry.id   AF-A0A522DCX7-F1
#
_cell.length_a   1.000
_cell.length_b   1.000
_cell.length_c   1.000
_cell.angle_alpha   90.00
_cell.angle_beta   90.00
_cell.angle_gamma   90.00
#
_symmetry.space_group_name_H-M   'P 1'
#
loop_
_entity.id
_entity.type
_entity.pdbx_description
1 polymer ?
#
loop_
_entity_poly.entity_id
_entity_poly.type
_entity_poly.pdbx_seq_one_letter_code
_entity_poly.pdbx_strand_id
1 'polypeptide(L)'
;MKTSCLRFVNDKAWRKKQLRYWISDPFWGGLDLISHSLLRHLPISANAAVGAFLGPIAAAYRFKIENERARHNLSVLRADLDGHERDIMLTQMWQNIGQSMSEYSLLDKLFAENR
;
A
#
# COMPACT_ATOMS: atom_id res chain seq x y z
N MET A 1 36.63 31.00 6.67
CA MET A 1 35.21 30.82 6.26
C MET A 1 34.99 29.57 5.38
N LYS A 2 35.58 28.41 5.71
CA LYS A 2 35.44 27.18 4.89
C LYS A 2 35.44 25.94 5.78
N THR A 3 34.33 25.65 6.47
CA THR A 3 34.15 24.35 7.17
C THR A 3 32.69 24.07 7.56
N SER A 4 31.71 24.50 6.76
CA SER A 4 30.28 24.25 7.06
C SER A 4 29.65 23.18 6.16
N CYS A 5 30.11 23.02 4.91
CA CYS A 5 29.48 22.14 3.91
C CYS A 5 29.75 20.63 4.07
N LEU A 6 30.60 20.19 5.00
CA LEU A 6 30.91 18.75 5.15
C LEU A 6 30.36 18.16 6.45
N ARG A 7 29.77 18.99 7.32
CA ARG A 7 29.28 18.56 8.64
C ARG A 7 28.03 17.69 8.54
N PHE A 8 27.17 17.95 7.56
CA PHE A 8 25.96 17.16 7.30
C PHE A 8 26.22 15.80 6.66
N VAL A 9 27.32 15.61 5.93
CA VAL A 9 27.68 14.29 5.38
C VAL A 9 27.94 13.28 6.50
N ASN A 10 28.45 13.74 7.66
CA ASN A 10 28.72 12.87 8.80
C ASN A 10 27.48 12.64 9.70
N ASP A 11 26.43 13.45 9.55
CA ASP A 11 25.17 13.30 10.27
C ASP A 11 24.43 12.04 9.81
N LYS A 12 24.16 11.15 10.77
CA LYS A 12 23.45 9.88 10.54
C LYS A 12 22.02 10.11 10.03
N ALA A 13 21.32 11.13 10.54
CA ALA A 13 19.96 11.46 10.11
C ALA A 13 19.95 11.99 8.68
N TRP A 14 20.90 12.86 8.34
CA TRP A 14 21.07 13.35 6.97
C TRP A 14 21.36 12.21 6.00
N ARG A 15 22.32 11.33 6.32
CA ARG A 15 22.65 10.16 5.50
C ARG A 15 21.45 9.25 5.27
N LYS A 16 20.68 8.95 6.33
CA LYS A 16 19.47 8.14 6.23
C LYS A 16 18.43 8.79 5.30
N LYS A 17 18.24 10.10 5.39
CA LYS A 17 17.32 10.85 4.52
C LYS A 17 17.77 10.81 3.06
N GLN A 18 19.06 11.01 2.80
CA GLN A 18 19.60 10.94 1.43
C GLN A 18 19.50 9.54 0.84
N LEU A 19 19.83 8.49 1.62
CA LEU A 19 19.67 7.09 1.16
C LEU A 19 18.22 6.78 0.82
N ARG A 20 17.27 7.23 1.66
CA ARG A 20 15.85 7.08 1.35
C ARG A 20 15.49 7.77 0.03
N TYR A 21 15.86 9.04 -0.12
CA TYR A 21 15.49 9.84 -1.28
C TYR A 21 16.10 9.35 -2.59
N TRP A 22 17.37 8.93 -2.58
CA TRP A 22 18.08 8.56 -3.80
C TRP A 22 17.97 7.07 -4.15
N ILE A 23 17.64 6.21 -3.19
CA ILE A 23 17.62 4.76 -3.40
C ILE A 23 16.24 4.20 -3.13
N SER A 24 15.71 4.38 -1.91
CA SER A 24 14.46 3.75 -1.52
C SER A 24 13.25 4.31 -2.28
N ASP A 25 13.10 5.64 -2.33
CA ASP A 25 11.94 6.27 -2.95
C ASP A 25 11.90 6.00 -4.47
N PRO A 26 13.02 6.08 -5.24
CA PRO A 26 13.03 5.72 -6.66
C PRO A 26 12.79 4.22 -6.90
N PHE A 27 13.30 3.35 -6.03
CA PHE A 27 13.05 1.91 -6.12
C PHE A 27 11.55 1.60 -5.99
N TRP A 28 10.89 2.16 -4.98
CA TRP A 28 9.45 1.99 -4.80
C TRP A 28 8.65 2.60 -5.96
N GLY A 29 9.00 3.83 -6.38
CA GLY A 29 8.35 4.45 -7.54
C GLY A 29 8.52 3.65 -8.84
N GLY A 30 9.68 3.02 -9.04
CA GLY A 30 9.93 2.13 -10.17
C GLY A 30 9.06 0.86 -10.11
N LEU A 31 8.95 0.23 -8.94
CA LEU A 31 8.05 -0.91 -8.74
C LEU A 31 6.59 -0.53 -8.98
N ASP A 32 6.15 0.65 -8.53
CA ASP A 32 4.79 1.14 -8.74
C ASP A 32 4.51 1.32 -10.24
N LEU A 33 5.43 1.91 -10.98
CA LEU A 33 5.30 2.12 -12.43
C LEU A 33 5.23 0.79 -13.20
N ILE A 34 6.08 -0.17 -12.85
CA ILE A 34 6.06 -1.50 -13.45
C ILE A 34 4.74 -2.20 -13.13
N SER A 35 4.34 -2.21 -11.86
CA SER A 35 3.11 -2.85 -11.40
C SER A 35 1.89 -2.26 -12.09
N HIS A 36 1.81 -0.92 -12.15
CA HIS A 36 0.74 -0.22 -12.87
C HIS A 36 0.68 -0.63 -14.35
N SER A 37 1.83 -0.65 -15.02
CA SER A 37 1.91 -1.00 -16.45
C SER A 37 1.45 -2.44 -16.69
N LEU A 38 1.87 -3.39 -15.85
CA LEU A 38 1.45 -4.79 -15.94
C LEU A 38 -0.05 -4.94 -15.68
N LEU A 39 -0.54 -4.34 -14.59
CA LEU A 39 -1.95 -4.40 -14.18
C LEU A 39 -2.89 -3.77 -15.22
N ARG A 40 -2.42 -2.75 -15.96
CA ARG A 40 -3.18 -2.09 -17.03
C ARG A 40 -3.53 -3.02 -18.19
N HIS A 41 -2.73 -4.05 -18.44
CA HIS A 41 -2.96 -5.01 -19.52
C HIS A 41 -3.97 -6.12 -19.15
N LEU A 42 -4.34 -6.24 -17.87
CA LEU A 42 -5.31 -7.24 -17.44
C LEU A 42 -6.75 -6.82 -17.78
N PRO A 43 -7.66 -7.79 -17.96
CA PRO A 43 -9.11 -7.57 -17.86
C PRO A 43 -9.50 -7.05 -16.47
N ILE A 44 -10.60 -6.28 -16.39
CA ILE A 44 -11.06 -5.67 -15.13
C ILE A 44 -11.24 -6.72 -14.01
N SER A 45 -11.86 -7.85 -14.31
CA SER A 45 -12.08 -8.92 -13.32
C SER A 45 -10.77 -9.53 -12.80
N ALA A 46 -9.79 -9.75 -13.67
CA ALA A 46 -8.49 -10.29 -13.29
C ALA A 46 -7.68 -9.28 -12.48
N ASN A 47 -7.70 -8.01 -12.87
CA ASN A 47 -7.06 -6.93 -12.13
C ASN A 47 -7.61 -6.83 -10.69
N ALA A 48 -8.94 -6.77 -10.56
CA ALA A 48 -9.61 -6.72 -9.28
C ALA A 48 -9.26 -7.92 -8.39
N ALA A 49 -9.25 -9.14 -8.96
CA ALA A 49 -8.87 -10.35 -8.24
C ALA A 49 -7.40 -10.32 -7.77
N VAL A 50 -6.47 -9.81 -8.58
CA VAL A 50 -5.06 -9.65 -8.19
C VAL A 50 -4.94 -8.68 -7.01
N GLY A 51 -5.59 -7.52 -7.08
CA GLY A 51 -5.61 -6.56 -5.98
C GLY A 51 -6.19 -7.15 -4.70
N ALA A 52 -7.35 -7.81 -4.80
CA ALA A 52 -8.01 -8.47 -3.67
C ALA A 52 -7.11 -9.54 -3.03
N PHE A 53 -6.41 -10.34 -3.82
CA PHE A 53 -5.48 -11.35 -3.33
C PHE A 53 -4.27 -10.74 -2.62
N LEU A 54 -3.69 -9.68 -3.17
CA LEU A 54 -2.49 -9.04 -2.62
C LEU A 54 -2.78 -8.19 -1.37
N GLY A 55 -3.99 -7.68 -1.20
CA GLY A 55 -4.38 -6.82 -0.08
C GLY A 55 -4.04 -7.39 1.31
N PRO A 56 -4.54 -8.58 1.69
CA PRO A 56 -4.21 -9.21 2.97
C PRO A 56 -2.72 -9.53 3.14
N ILE A 57 -2.02 -9.86 2.04
CA ILE A 57 -0.57 -10.10 2.06
C ILE A 57 0.16 -8.78 2.39
N ALA A 58 -0.22 -7.68 1.75
CA ALA A 58 0.33 -6.36 2.04
C ALA A 58 0.07 -5.93 3.49
N ALA A 59 -1.13 -6.20 4.03
CA ALA A 59 -1.46 -5.97 5.43
C ALA A 59 -0.50 -6.70 6.38
N ALA A 60 -0.26 -7.98 6.11
CA ALA A 60 0.58 -8.84 6.96
C ALA A 60 2.07 -8.46 6.92
N TYR A 61 2.60 -8.04 5.76
CA TYR A 61 4.06 -7.84 5.60
C TYR A 61 4.49 -6.37 5.55
N ARG A 62 3.66 -5.48 4.98
CA ARG A 62 4.05 -4.09 4.69
C ARG A 62 3.33 -3.06 5.57
N PHE A 63 2.08 -3.31 5.93
CA PHE A 63 1.20 -2.38 6.65
C PHE A 63 0.79 -2.89 8.04
N LYS A 64 1.74 -3.51 8.76
CA LYS A 64 1.48 -4.12 10.08
C LYS A 64 0.88 -3.13 11.08
N ILE A 65 1.39 -1.90 11.12
CA ILE A 65 0.93 -0.89 12.07
C ILE A 65 -0.51 -0.47 11.75
N GLU A 66 -0.80 -0.24 10.48
CA GLU A 66 -2.13 0.12 10.00
C GLU A 66 -3.13 -1.03 10.20
N ASN A 67 -2.68 -2.27 9.98
CA ASN A 67 -3.47 -3.47 10.22
C ASN A 67 -3.86 -3.61 11.70
N GLU A 68 -2.90 -3.43 12.63
CA GLU A 68 -3.19 -3.47 14.06
C GLU A 68 -4.10 -2.32 14.51
N ARG A 69 -3.93 -1.13 13.93
CA ARG A 69 -4.85 0.00 14.18
C ARG A 69 -6.25 -0.32 13.69
N ALA A 70 -6.40 -0.90 12.50
CA ALA A 70 -7.71 -1.29 11.98
C ALA A 70 -8.37 -2.38 12.83
N ARG A 71 -7.59 -3.38 13.27
CA ARG A 71 -8.03 -4.42 14.22
C ARG A 71 -8.53 -3.82 15.53
N HIS A 72 -7.78 -2.89 16.10
CA HIS A 72 -8.19 -2.17 17.32
C HIS A 72 -9.45 -1.33 17.09
N ASN A 73 -9.53 -0.60 15.97
CA ASN A 73 -10.71 0.19 15.65
C ASN A 73 -11.95 -0.69 15.50
N LEU A 74 -11.84 -1.85 14.86
CA LEU A 74 -12.94 -2.80 14.74
C LEU A 74 -13.36 -3.35 16.12
N SER A 75 -12.43 -3.55 17.05
CA SER A 75 -12.80 -4.01 18.40
C SER A 75 -13.61 -3.00 19.21
N VAL A 76 -13.41 -1.72 18.94
CA VAL A 76 -14.18 -0.62 19.56
C VAL A 76 -15.49 -0.37 18.81
N LEU A 77 -15.45 -0.29 17.48
CA LEU A 77 -16.60 0.08 16.65
C LEU A 77 -17.61 -1.04 16.47
N ARG A 78 -17.13 -2.29 16.45
CA ARG A 78 -17.95 -3.50 16.26
C ARG A 78 -17.80 -4.44 17.44
N ALA A 79 -17.98 -3.90 18.63
CA ALA A 79 -17.96 -4.68 19.88
C ALA A 79 -19.09 -5.73 19.93
N ASP A 80 -20.12 -5.58 19.09
CA ASP A 80 -21.22 -6.54 18.89
C ASP A 80 -20.77 -7.84 18.23
N LEU A 81 -19.70 -7.80 17.43
CA LEU A 81 -19.16 -8.97 16.73
C LEU A 81 -18.16 -9.72 17.59
N ASP A 82 -18.04 -11.03 17.42
CA ASP A 82 -16.95 -11.79 18.04
C ASP A 82 -15.58 -11.47 17.39
N GLY A 83 -14.50 -12.04 17.94
CA GLY A 83 -13.16 -11.80 17.41
C GLY A 83 -12.93 -12.36 16.00
N HIS A 84 -13.59 -13.46 15.66
CA HIS A 84 -13.45 -14.13 14.38
C HIS A 84 -14.21 -13.37 13.27
N GLU A 85 -15.42 -12.92 13.56
CA GLU A 85 -16.21 -12.07 12.65
C GLU A 85 -15.49 -10.75 12.34
N ARG A 86 -14.85 -10.14 13.34
CA ARG A 86 -13.99 -8.96 13.15
C ARG A 86 -12.79 -9.24 12.26
N ASP A 87 -12.18 -10.41 12.36
CA ASP A 87 -11.03 -10.80 11.54
C ASP A 87 -11.42 -11.09 10.08
N ILE A 88 -12.59 -11.67 9.85
CA ILE A 88 -13.18 -11.78 8.51
C ILE A 88 -13.40 -10.39 7.93
N MET A 89 -14.01 -9.48 8.70
CA MET A 89 -14.27 -8.11 8.25
C MET A 89 -12.97 -7.35 7.96
N LEU A 90 -11.94 -7.51 8.78
CA LEU A 90 -10.61 -6.94 8.57
C LEU A 90 -9.98 -7.47 7.28
N THR A 91 -10.07 -8.78 7.04
CA THR A 91 -9.54 -9.42 5.83
C THR A 91 -10.25 -8.90 4.59
N GLN A 92 -11.59 -8.81 4.62
CA GLN A 92 -12.39 -8.29 3.52
C GLN A 92 -12.06 -6.82 3.23
N MET A 93 -11.86 -6.00 4.27
CA MET A 93 -11.43 -4.61 4.12
C MET A 93 -10.11 -4.53 3.35
N TRP A 94 -9.11 -5.34 3.70
CA TRP A 94 -7.83 -5.35 2.99
C TRP A 94 -7.93 -5.87 1.56
N GLN A 95 -8.78 -6.87 1.30
CA GLN A 95 -9.09 -7.30 -0.07
C GLN A 95 -9.69 -6.13 -0.88
N ASN A 96 -10.67 -5.42 -0.33
CA ASN A 96 -11.31 -4.29 -1.00
C ASN A 96 -10.32 -3.13 -1.26
N ILE A 97 -9.46 -2.83 -0.29
CA ILE A 97 -8.39 -1.84 -0.44
C ILE A 97 -7.44 -2.27 -1.56
N GLY A 98 -6.97 -3.52 -1.54
CA GLY A 98 -6.07 -4.05 -2.55
C GLY A 98 -6.68 -4.00 -3.96
N GLN A 99 -7.95 -4.39 -4.11
CA GLN A 99 -8.72 -4.26 -5.34
C GLN A 99 -8.79 -2.81 -5.82
N SER A 100 -9.20 -1.89 -4.95
CA SER A 100 -9.32 -0.47 -5.30
C SER A 100 -7.97 0.09 -5.76
N MET A 101 -6.87 -0.34 -5.11
CA MET A 101 -5.52 0.08 -5.48
C MET A 101 -5.08 -0.44 -6.85
N SER A 102 -5.42 -1.69 -7.21
CA SER A 102 -5.11 -2.22 -8.55
C SER A 102 -5.97 -1.57 -9.64
N GLU A 103 -7.23 -1.27 -9.33
CA GLU A 103 -8.20 -0.68 -10.25
C GLU A 103 -7.81 0.72 -10.71
N TYR A 104 -6.97 1.45 -9.96
CA TYR A 104 -6.39 2.71 -10.41
C TYR A 104 -5.64 2.61 -11.74
N SER A 105 -5.14 1.42 -12.10
CA SER A 105 -4.51 1.18 -13.41
C SER A 105 -5.49 1.09 -14.59
N LEU A 106 -6.78 0.96 -14.30
CA LEU A 106 -7.87 0.70 -15.24
C LEU A 106 -9.01 1.73 -15.17
N LEU A 107 -8.81 2.90 -14.54
CA LEU A 107 -9.88 3.91 -14.38
C LEU A 107 -10.58 4.27 -15.69
N ASP A 108 -9.83 4.35 -16.79
CA ASP A 108 -10.37 4.63 -18.12
C ASP A 108 -11.30 3.52 -18.63
N LYS A 109 -10.97 2.26 -18.35
CA LYS A 109 -11.80 1.10 -18.72
C LYS A 109 -13.04 0.99 -17.84
N LEU A 110 -12.88 1.19 -16.53
CA LEU A 110 -13.99 1.19 -15.57
C LEU A 110 -15.01 2.27 -15.92
N PHE A 111 -14.54 3.48 -16.23
CA PHE A 111 -15.38 4.57 -16.68
C PHE A 111 -16.15 4.21 -17.97
N ALA A 112 -15.50 3.58 -18.94
CA ALA A 112 -16.15 3.15 -20.17
C ALA A 112 -17.25 2.08 -19.94
N GLU A 113 -17.14 1.30 -18.87
CA GLU A 113 -18.14 0.30 -18.46
C GLU A 113 -19.22 0.85 -17.50
N ASN A 114 -19.21 2.16 -17.18
CA ASN A 114 -20.06 2.79 -16.16
C ASN A 114 -19.96 2.13 -14.78
N ARG A 115 -18.73 1.83 -14.35
CA ARG A 115 -18.41 1.25 -13.04
C ARG A 115 -17.56 2.19 -12.20
#